data_AF-A0A7G5FGV9-F1
#
_entry.id   AF-A0A7G5FGV9-F1
#
_cell.length_a   1.000
_cell.length_b   1.000
_cell.length_c   1.000
_cell.angle_alpha   90.00
_cell.angle_beta   90.00
_cell.angle_gamma   90.00
#
_symmetry.space_group_name_H-M   'P 1'
#
loop_
_entity.id
_entity.type
_entity.pdbx_description
1 polymer ?
#
loop_
_entity_poly.entity_id
_entity_poly.type
_entity_poly.pdbx_seq_one_letter_code
_entity_poly.pdbx_strand_id
1 'polypeptide(L)'
;MSPAKKPTKPIFNRIRLLRTERGLSRAQLAEIIGVNVQTVGALERSDHYPSLDLAMNLSEAFQLPIEAIFSRTEFTPMSTQIYQEK
;
A
#
# COMPACT_ATOMS: atom_id res chain seq x y z
N MET A 1 3.91 4.61 -35.62
CA MET A 1 2.88 3.97 -34.76
C MET A 1 3.46 3.81 -33.37
N SER A 2 2.94 4.53 -32.38
CA SER A 2 3.37 4.37 -30.98
C SER A 2 3.00 2.95 -30.50
N PRO A 3 3.90 2.24 -29.81
CA PRO A 3 3.60 0.89 -29.34
C PRO A 3 2.42 0.95 -28.35
N ALA A 4 1.43 0.07 -28.55
CA ALA A 4 0.29 -0.06 -27.66
C ALA A 4 0.79 -0.35 -26.23
N LYS A 5 0.45 0.53 -25.28
CA LYS A 5 0.82 0.40 -23.86
C LYS A 5 0.22 -0.91 -23.32
N LYS A 6 1.07 -1.90 -23.00
CA LYS A 6 0.62 -3.15 -22.38
C LYS A 6 -0.21 -2.82 -21.11
N PRO A 7 -1.33 -3.51 -20.86
CA PRO A 7 -2.14 -3.25 -19.67
C PRO A 7 -1.28 -3.50 -18.42
N THR A 8 -1.09 -2.47 -17.62
CA THR A 8 -0.33 -2.55 -16.37
C THR A 8 -1.15 -3.36 -15.37
N LYS A 9 -0.60 -4.47 -14.86
CA LYS A 9 -1.26 -5.24 -13.79
C LYS A 9 -1.52 -4.33 -12.58
N PRO A 10 -2.70 -4.41 -11.94
CA PRO A 10 -2.99 -3.61 -10.77
C PRO A 10 -2.00 -3.92 -9.63
N ILE A 11 -1.75 -2.93 -8.79
CA ILE A 11 -1.01 -3.07 -7.53
C ILE A 11 -1.99 -2.76 -6.41
N PHE A 12 -2.24 -3.75 -5.56
CA PHE A 12 -3.00 -3.62 -4.33
C PHE A 12 -2.07 -3.22 -3.20
N ASN A 13 -2.55 -2.46 -2.24
CA ASN A 13 -1.77 -2.10 -1.05
C ASN A 13 -2.58 -2.32 0.23
N ARG A 14 -1.88 -2.49 1.35
CA ARG A 14 -2.47 -2.60 2.69
C ARG A 14 -2.03 -1.47 3.62
N ILE A 15 -1.67 -0.31 3.06
CA ILE A 15 -1.14 0.84 3.81
C ILE A 15 -2.13 1.28 4.90
N ARG A 16 -3.42 1.35 4.57
CA ARG A 16 -4.45 1.73 5.55
C ARG A 16 -4.46 0.79 6.74
N LEU A 17 -4.44 -0.53 6.49
CA LEU A 17 -4.43 -1.56 7.51
C LEU A 17 -3.19 -1.43 8.40
N LEU A 18 -2.00 -1.40 7.80
CA LEU A 18 -0.72 -1.33 8.51
C LEU A 18 -0.58 -0.05 9.32
N ARG A 19 -1.09 1.07 8.81
CA ARG A 19 -1.14 2.36 9.51
C ARG A 19 -2.05 2.27 10.73
N THR A 20 -3.26 1.72 10.58
CA THR A 20 -4.22 1.59 11.69
C THR A 20 -3.74 0.59 12.75
N GLU A 21 -3.11 -0.50 12.34
CA GLU A 21 -2.53 -1.51 13.24
C GLU A 21 -1.45 -0.90 14.16
N ARG A 22 -0.67 0.05 13.63
CA ARG A 22 0.35 0.79 14.38
C ARG A 22 -0.20 2.04 15.12
N GLY A 23 -1.51 2.27 15.10
CA GLY A 23 -2.14 3.43 15.75
C GLY A 23 -1.76 4.79 15.14
N LEU A 24 -1.24 4.80 13.90
CA LEU A 24 -0.78 6.02 13.26
C LEU A 24 -1.94 6.77 12.59
N SER A 25 -1.98 8.10 12.74
CA SER A 25 -2.80 8.96 11.90
C SER A 25 -2.18 9.11 10.50
N ARG A 26 -2.96 9.58 9.52
CA ARG A 26 -2.41 9.89 8.18
C ARG A 26 -1.33 10.97 8.24
N ALA A 27 -1.48 11.95 9.12
CA ALA A 27 -0.50 13.02 9.28
C ALA A 27 0.84 12.48 9.82
N GLN A 28 0.79 11.60 10.82
CA GLN A 28 1.99 10.96 11.37
C GLN A 28 2.70 10.09 10.32
N LEU A 29 1.96 9.28 9.56
CA LEU A 29 2.59 8.49 8.49
C LEU A 29 3.21 9.39 7.41
N ALA A 30 2.54 10.49 7.05
CA ALA A 30 3.02 11.45 6.06
C ALA A 30 4.33 12.11 6.51
N GLU A 31 4.42 12.49 7.79
CA GLU A 31 5.63 13.02 8.41
C GLU A 31 6.78 12.00 8.38
N ILE A 32 6.51 10.73 8.75
CA ILE A 32 7.51 9.65 8.75
C ILE A 32 8.10 9.41 7.35
N ILE A 33 7.25 9.40 6.30
CA ILE A 33 7.70 9.08 4.93
C ILE A 33 8.02 10.33 4.09
N GLY A 34 7.99 11.52 4.69
CA GLY A 34 8.39 12.78 4.05
C GLY A 34 7.45 13.27 2.94
N VAL A 35 6.14 13.05 3.06
CA VAL A 35 5.13 13.48 2.07
C VAL A 35 4.00 14.30 2.69
N ASN A 36 3.10 14.83 1.86
CA ASN A 36 1.91 15.48 2.38
C ASN A 36 0.82 14.47 2.78
N VAL A 37 -0.10 14.87 3.66
CA VAL A 37 -1.17 14.01 4.17
C VAL A 37 -2.13 13.52 3.07
N GLN A 38 -2.29 14.31 2.00
CA GLN A 38 -3.14 13.96 0.86
C GLN A 38 -2.55 12.80 0.05
N THR A 39 -1.22 12.73 -0.07
CA THR A 39 -0.47 11.64 -0.71
C THR A 39 -0.76 10.33 0.00
N VAL A 40 -0.70 10.30 1.34
CA VAL A 40 -1.09 9.11 2.12
C VAL A 40 -2.53 8.71 1.82
N GLY A 41 -3.46 9.67 1.79
CA GLY A 41 -4.85 9.41 1.45
C GLY A 41 -5.05 8.82 0.04
N ALA A 42 -4.31 9.32 -0.96
CA ALA A 42 -4.34 8.83 -2.34
C ALA A 42 -3.74 7.42 -2.46
N LEU A 43 -2.66 7.14 -1.74
CA LEU A 43 -2.06 5.80 -1.68
C LEU A 43 -3.04 4.80 -1.07
N GLU A 44 -3.71 5.13 0.03
CA GLU A 44 -4.69 4.25 0.67
C GLU A 44 -5.89 3.90 -0.22
N ARG A 45 -6.27 4.79 -1.14
CA ARG A 45 -7.34 4.55 -2.12
C ARG A 45 -6.85 3.83 -3.38
N SER A 46 -5.54 3.63 -3.52
CA SER A 46 -4.91 3.13 -4.74
C SER A 46 -5.18 4.01 -5.97
N ASP A 47 -5.36 5.32 -5.77
CA ASP A 47 -5.61 6.28 -6.86
C ASP A 47 -4.41 6.32 -7.84
N HIS A 48 -3.19 6.13 -7.32
CA HIS A 48 -1.94 6.14 -8.08
C HIS A 48 -0.92 5.16 -7.49
N TYR A 49 0.01 4.68 -8.32
CA TYR A 49 1.13 3.87 -7.85
C TYR A 49 2.25 4.76 -7.29
N PRO A 50 2.81 4.42 -6.11
CA PRO A 50 3.94 5.16 -5.57
C PRO A 50 5.17 5.04 -6.48
N SER A 51 6.08 6.00 -6.37
CA SER A 51 7.45 5.82 -6.86
C SER A 51 8.15 4.70 -6.09
N LEU A 52 9.23 4.15 -6.64
CA LEU A 52 10.06 3.18 -5.93
C LEU A 52 10.58 3.76 -4.60
N ASP A 53 11.02 5.01 -4.62
CA ASP A 53 11.47 5.75 -3.43
C ASP A 53 10.41 5.76 -2.31
N LEU A 54 9.16 6.14 -2.64
CA LEU A 54 8.07 6.16 -1.68
C LEU A 54 7.70 4.75 -1.19
N ALA A 55 7.81 3.73 -2.04
CA ALA A 55 7.61 2.34 -1.65
C ALA A 55 8.71 1.85 -0.66
N MET A 56 9.96 2.26 -0.87
CA MET A 56 11.07 1.99 0.05
C MET A 56 10.87 2.71 1.40
N ASN A 57 10.49 3.99 1.38
CA ASN A 57 10.19 4.74 2.62
C ASN A 57 9.06 4.08 3.42
N LEU A 58 8.03 3.56 2.75
CA LEU A 58 6.95 2.80 3.40
C LEU A 58 7.45 1.47 3.99
N SER A 59 8.34 0.78 3.28
CA SER A 59 9.00 -0.45 3.75
C SER A 59 9.78 -0.21 5.04
N GLU A 60 10.57 0.87 5.08
CA GLU A 60 11.34 1.28 6.25
C GLU A 60 10.43 1.74 7.39
N ALA A 61 9.43 2.58 7.11
CA ALA A 61 8.48 3.09 8.11
C ALA A 61 7.68 1.98 8.79
N PHE A 62 7.31 0.94 8.04
CA PHE A 62 6.59 -0.21 8.59
C PHE A 62 7.50 -1.33 9.08
N GLN A 63 8.80 -1.29 8.77
CA GLN A 63 9.76 -2.37 9.05
C GLN A 63 9.28 -3.71 8.45
N LEU A 64 8.79 -3.65 7.21
CA LEU A 64 8.23 -4.78 6.49
C LEU A 64 8.76 -4.81 5.06
N PRO A 65 8.94 -6.00 4.44
CA PRO A 65 9.32 -6.09 3.03
C PRO A 65 8.23 -5.47 2.14
N ILE A 66 8.60 -5.04 0.93
CA ILE A 66 7.69 -4.37 -0.02
C ILE A 66 6.47 -5.26 -0.33
N GLU A 67 6.66 -6.56 -0.46
CA GLU A 67 5.62 -7.56 -0.75
C GLU A 67 4.61 -7.72 0.40
N ALA A 68 5.03 -7.37 1.63
CA ALA A 68 4.14 -7.28 2.77
C ALA A 68 3.29 -6.00 2.78
N ILE A 69 3.56 -5.04 1.89
CA ILE A 69 2.81 -3.79 1.78
C ILE A 69 2.01 -3.75 0.47
N PHE A 70 2.58 -4.29 -0.61
CA PHE A 70 2.05 -4.24 -1.97
C PHE A 70 1.96 -5.64 -2.58
N SER A 71 0.94 -5.88 -3.42
CA SER A 71 0.78 -7.16 -4.12
C SER A 71 0.18 -6.97 -5.51
N ARG A 72 0.42 -7.94 -6.40
CA ARG A 72 -0.26 -8.06 -7.70
C ARG A 72 -1.62 -8.75 -7.62
N THR A 73 -1.94 -9.30 -6.45
CA THR A 73 -3.23 -9.92 -6.12
C THR A 73 -3.86 -9.17 -4.96
N GLU A 74 -5.18 -9.19 -4.88
CA GLU A 74 -5.90 -8.56 -3.78
C GLU A 74 -5.55 -9.22 -2.43
N PHE A 75 -5.53 -8.43 -1.37
CA PHE A 75 -5.32 -8.94 -0.01
C PHE A 75 -6.62 -9.50 0.54
N THR A 76 -6.68 -10.81 0.73
CA THR A 76 -7.81 -11.46 1.40
C THR A 76 -7.81 -11.12 2.90
N PRO A 77 -8.94 -10.71 3.48
CA PRO A 77 -9.06 -10.55 4.93
C PRO A 77 -8.77 -11.87 5.66
N MET A 78 -8.05 -11.79 6.79
CA MET A 78 -7.72 -12.97 7.59
C MET A 78 -8.97 -13.72 8.08
N SER A 79 -10.06 -12.99 8.37
CA SER A 79 -11.34 -13.61 8.75
C SER A 79 -11.87 -14.54 7.66
N THR A 80 -11.76 -14.14 6.39
CA THR A 80 -12.16 -14.97 5.27
C THR A 80 -11.33 -16.25 5.22
N GLN A 81 -10.02 -16.18 5.43
CA GLN A 81 -9.15 -17.36 5.43
C GLN A 81 -9.44 -18.31 6.60
N ILE A 82 -9.60 -17.77 7.81
CA ILE A 82 -9.81 -18.57 9.03
C ILE A 82 -11.16 -19.30 9.01
N TYR A 83 -12.22 -18.68 8.47
CA TYR A 83 -13.57 -19.25 8.48
C TYR A 83 -13.98 -19.95 7.17
N GLN A 84 -13.15 -19.93 6.12
CA GLN A 84 -13.38 -20.68 4.87
C GLN A 84 -13.00 -22.16 4.97
N GLU A 85 -12.17 -22.56 5.94
CA GLU A 85 -11.79 -23.97 6.17
C GLU A 85 -12.81 -24.75 7.02
N LYS A 86 -14.10 -24.36 7.01
CA LYS A 86 -15.19 -25.11 7.65
C LYS A 86 -16.16 -25.71 6.65
#